data_AF-A0A949ZQW1-F1
#
_entry.id   AF-A0A949ZQW1-F1
#
_cell.length_a   1.000
_cell.length_b   1.000
_cell.length_c   1.000
_cell.angle_alpha   90.00
_cell.angle_beta   90.00
_cell.angle_gamma   90.00
#
_symmetry.space_group_name_H-M   'P 1'
#
loop_
_entity.id
_entity.type
_entity.pdbx_description
1 polymer ?
#
loop_
_entity_poly.entity_id
_entity_poly.type
_entity_poly.pdbx_seq_one_letter_code
_entity_poly.pdbx_strand_id
1 'polypeptide(L)'
;MNCIEVREELIEAGAAPGEASNAAQLHLAGCSACSTEWEAMHQTMALLDEWKAPEPSPYFATRLRARVREEARQPESLLARLRGIFAPGFFASRRAGLVSAMAVLLFAGLLMFRSAGTPGEEHPLHNNEIVATMPGTPVGDMQALDKNYEMYANFDLLDDIGNTDTGVSN
;
A
#
# COMPACT_ATOMS: atom_id res chain seq x y z
N MET A 1 -14.27 5.25 27.78
CA MET A 1 -13.67 3.90 27.76
C MET A 1 -14.33 3.06 28.82
N ASN A 2 -14.73 1.85 28.46
CA ASN A 2 -15.26 0.86 29.41
C ASN A 2 -14.10 0.02 30.01
N CYS A 3 -14.39 -0.76 31.06
CA CYS A 3 -13.36 -1.55 31.74
C CYS A 3 -12.73 -2.63 30.85
N ILE A 4 -13.45 -3.14 29.85
CA ILE A 4 -12.95 -4.19 28.95
C ILE A 4 -11.90 -3.61 28.01
N GLU A 5 -12.22 -2.48 27.36
CA GLU A 5 -11.32 -1.74 26.47
C GLU A 5 -10.03 -1.34 27.19
N VAL A 6 -10.16 -0.81 28.42
CA VAL A 6 -9.00 -0.42 29.24
C VAL A 6 -8.12 -1.63 29.52
N ARG A 7 -8.71 -2.76 29.93
CA ARG A 7 -7.93 -3.96 30.26
C ARG A 7 -7.16 -4.53 29.06
N GLU A 8 -7.74 -4.49 27.86
CA GLU A 8 -7.05 -4.93 26.64
C GLU A 8 -5.86 -4.01 26.32
N GLU A 9 -6.06 -2.70 26.38
CA GLU A 9 -5.00 -1.71 26.13
C GLU A 9 -3.87 -1.78 27.18
N LEU A 10 -4.21 -2.04 28.44
CA LEU A 10 -3.23 -2.14 29.52
C LEU A 10 -2.26 -3.32 29.33
N ILE A 11 -2.72 -4.48 28.82
CA ILE A 11 -1.81 -5.61 28.57
C ILE A 11 -0.73 -5.24 27.55
N GLU A 12 -1.10 -4.48 26.51
CA GLU A 12 -0.17 -3.98 25.50
C GLU A 12 0.77 -2.91 26.09
N ALA A 13 0.22 -1.96 26.85
CA ALA A 13 0.99 -0.91 27.52
C ALA A 13 1.93 -1.44 28.63
N GLY A 14 1.65 -2.62 29.20
CA GLY A 14 2.53 -3.29 30.15
C GLY A 14 3.80 -3.84 29.51
N ALA A 15 3.71 -4.32 28.26
CA ALA A 15 4.84 -4.96 27.57
C ALA A 15 5.92 -3.97 27.12
N ALA A 16 5.56 -2.70 26.94
CA ALA A 16 6.48 -1.63 26.58
C ALA A 16 6.21 -0.39 27.45
N PRO A 17 7.17 0.07 28.29
CA PRO A 17 6.94 1.21 29.16
C PRO A 17 6.76 2.49 28.35
N GLY A 18 5.52 2.99 28.26
CA GLY A 18 5.27 4.35 27.78
C GLY A 18 3.98 4.66 27.03
N GLU A 19 3.08 3.71 26.77
CA GLU A 19 2.01 3.95 25.77
C GLU A 19 0.57 3.63 26.23
N ALA A 20 0.25 3.82 27.52
CA ALA A 20 -1.17 3.89 27.89
C ALA A 20 -1.76 5.21 27.38
N SER A 21 -2.84 5.14 26.59
CA SER A 21 -3.54 6.31 26.08
C SER A 21 -4.03 7.22 27.22
N ASN A 22 -4.20 8.51 26.92
CA ASN A 22 -4.79 9.45 27.89
C ASN A 22 -6.18 9.00 28.37
N ALA A 23 -6.94 8.29 27.52
CA ALA A 23 -8.26 7.76 27.89
C ALA A 23 -8.15 6.61 28.91
N ALA A 24 -7.15 5.73 28.78
CA ALA A 24 -6.86 4.69 29.76
C ALA A 24 -6.45 5.29 31.12
N GLN A 25 -5.57 6.30 31.11
CA GLN A 25 -5.10 6.96 32.34
C GLN A 25 -6.24 7.66 33.09
N LEU A 26 -7.14 8.33 32.37
CA LEU A 26 -8.33 8.94 32.97
C LEU A 26 -9.27 7.89 33.57
N HIS A 27 -9.41 6.73 32.94
CA HIS A 27 -10.21 5.64 33.48
C HIS A 27 -9.58 5.03 34.74
N LEU A 28 -8.27 4.83 34.76
CA LEU A 28 -7.53 4.34 35.94
C LEU A 28 -7.68 5.29 37.14
N ALA A 29 -7.74 6.60 36.92
CA ALA A 29 -7.98 7.56 37.99
C ALA A 29 -9.42 7.51 38.55
N GLY A 30 -10.39 7.03 37.78
CA GLY A 30 -11.80 6.98 38.15
C GLY A 30 -12.32 5.60 38.59
N CYS A 31 -11.59 4.51 38.28
CA CYS A 31 -12.04 3.14 38.51
C CYS A 31 -11.04 2.36 39.37
N SER A 32 -11.40 2.10 40.63
CA SER A 32 -10.53 1.40 41.59
C SER A 32 -10.26 -0.06 41.24
N ALA A 33 -11.19 -0.73 40.55
CA ALA A 33 -10.99 -2.11 40.12
C ALA A 33 -9.86 -2.20 39.09
N CYS A 34 -9.90 -1.36 38.06
CA CYS A 34 -8.88 -1.32 37.01
C CYS A 34 -7.52 -0.85 37.54
N SER A 35 -7.48 0.12 38.47
CA SER A 35 -6.21 0.57 39.06
C SER A 35 -5.55 -0.52 39.91
N THR A 36 -6.33 -1.30 40.66
CA THR A 36 -5.81 -2.41 41.47
C THR A 36 -5.25 -3.53 40.60
N GLU A 37 -5.95 -3.89 39.52
CA GLU A 37 -5.46 -4.89 38.55
C GLU A 37 -4.16 -4.41 37.87
N TRP A 38 -4.09 -3.14 37.48
CA TRP A 38 -2.91 -2.52 36.88
C TRP A 38 -1.69 -2.53 37.81
N GLU A 39 -1.89 -2.15 39.06
CA GLU A 39 -0.84 -2.16 40.09
C GLU A 39 -0.31 -3.59 40.31
N ALA A 40 -1.20 -4.57 40.40
CA ALA A 40 -0.83 -5.98 40.54
C ALA A 40 0.00 -6.48 39.34
N MET A 41 -0.37 -6.10 38.12
CA MET A 41 0.40 -6.43 36.93
C MET A 41 1.80 -5.81 36.97
N HIS A 42 1.90 -4.51 37.29
CA HIS A 42 3.20 -3.83 37.42
C HIS A 42 4.08 -4.45 38.51
N GLN A 43 3.50 -4.86 39.64
CA GLN A 43 4.24 -5.56 40.69
C GLN A 43 4.83 -6.88 40.18
N THR A 44 4.09 -7.64 39.36
CA THR A 44 4.62 -8.87 38.76
C THR A 44 5.73 -8.61 37.75
N MET A 45 5.63 -7.54 36.93
CA MET A 45 6.70 -7.13 36.02
C MET A 45 7.95 -6.64 36.76
N ALA A 46 7.78 -5.93 37.88
CA ALA A 46 8.90 -5.51 38.71
C ALA A 46 9.68 -6.70 39.29
N LEU A 47 9.03 -7.83 39.56
CA LEU A 47 9.72 -9.07 39.96
C LEU A 47 10.57 -9.66 38.84
N LEU A 48 10.16 -9.50 37.57
CA LEU A 48 10.97 -9.92 36.42
C LEU A 48 12.22 -9.05 36.27
N ASP A 49 12.15 -7.77 36.62
CA ASP A 49 13.30 -6.85 36.61
C ASP A 49 14.34 -7.18 37.69
N GLU A 50 13.94 -7.85 38.77
CA GLU A 50 14.88 -8.35 39.79
C GLU A 50 15.80 -9.45 39.25
N TRP A 51 15.39 -10.13 38.16
CA TRP A 51 16.21 -11.16 37.54
C TRP A 51 17.47 -10.52 36.92
N LYS A 52 18.62 -10.76 37.56
CA LYS A 52 19.93 -10.45 36.99
C LYS A 52 20.19 -11.24 35.71
N ALA A 53 20.17 -10.54 34.58
CA ALA A 53 20.58 -11.10 33.31
C ALA A 53 22.03 -11.65 33.41
N PRO A 54 22.30 -12.87 32.91
CA PRO A 54 23.66 -13.38 32.88
C PRO A 54 24.53 -12.48 31.99
N GLU A 55 25.82 -12.34 32.33
CA GLU A 55 26.71 -11.56 31.48
C GLU A 55 26.71 -12.12 30.06
N PRO A 56 26.56 -11.27 29.03
CA PRO A 56 26.58 -11.71 27.65
C PRO A 56 27.91 -12.38 27.35
N SER A 57 27.90 -13.44 26.54
CA SER A 57 29.13 -14.13 26.18
C SER A 57 30.19 -13.15 25.64
N PRO A 58 31.49 -13.36 25.91
CA PRO A 58 32.55 -12.42 25.51
C PRO A 58 32.56 -12.03 24.02
N TYR A 59 32.04 -12.91 23.15
CA TYR A 59 31.97 -12.69 21.71
C TYR A 59 30.62 -12.14 21.23
N PHE A 60 29.61 -12.03 22.10
CA PHE A 60 28.27 -11.57 21.74
C PHE A 60 28.30 -10.20 21.07
N ALA A 61 28.95 -9.23 21.70
CA ALA A 61 29.01 -7.87 21.18
C ALA A 61 29.76 -7.79 19.84
N THR A 62 30.80 -8.61 19.66
CA THR A 62 31.55 -8.70 18.40
C THR A 62 30.70 -9.30 17.29
N ARG A 63 29.99 -10.40 17.58
CA ARG A 63 29.10 -11.08 16.62
C ARG A 63 27.90 -10.20 16.27
N LEU A 64 27.31 -9.51 17.24
CA LEU A 64 26.22 -8.58 17.02
C LEU A 64 26.65 -7.42 16.12
N ARG A 65 27.79 -6.78 16.42
CA ARG A 65 28.32 -5.70 15.57
C ARG A 65 28.66 -6.18 14.16
N ALA A 66 29.15 -7.42 14.02
CA ALA A 66 29.37 -8.02 12.70
C ALA A 66 28.05 -8.17 11.94
N ARG A 67 27.00 -8.75 12.55
CA ARG A 67 25.68 -8.90 11.94
C ARG A 67 25.02 -7.56 11.59
N VAL A 68 25.09 -6.58 12.49
CA VAL A 68 24.55 -5.23 12.22
C VAL A 68 25.26 -4.58 11.04
N ARG A 69 26.58 -4.75 10.91
CA ARG A 69 27.33 -4.24 9.76
C ARG A 69 27.03 -5.03 8.48
N GLU A 70 26.79 -6.32 8.57
CA GLU A 70 26.37 -7.14 7.43
C GLU A 70 25.00 -6.67 6.92
N GLU A 71 24.01 -6.54 7.80
CA GLU A 71 22.68 -5.99 7.47
C GLU A 71 22.76 -4.56 6.92
N ALA A 72 23.54 -3.67 7.55
CA ALA A 72 23.72 -2.30 7.07
C ALA A 72 24.45 -2.20 5.72
N ARG A 73 25.18 -3.26 5.32
CA ARG A 73 25.85 -3.37 4.02
C ARG A 73 25.06 -4.20 3.02
N GLN A 74 23.97 -4.84 3.43
CA GLN A 74 23.09 -5.49 2.47
C GLN A 74 22.55 -4.40 1.56
N PRO A 75 22.75 -4.53 0.24
CA PRO A 75 22.22 -3.55 -0.69
C PRO A 75 20.71 -3.51 -0.51
N GLU A 76 20.18 -2.30 -0.30
CA GLU A 76 18.75 -2.01 -0.31
C GLU A 76 18.10 -2.83 -1.44
N SER A 77 17.23 -3.77 -1.07
CA SER A 77 16.51 -4.56 -2.06
C SER A 77 15.76 -3.62 -3.00
N LEU A 78 15.59 -4.01 -4.26
CA LEU A 78 14.81 -3.20 -5.21
C LEU A 78 13.41 -2.86 -4.66
N LEU A 79 12.84 -3.74 -3.82
CA LEU A 79 11.59 -3.51 -3.10
C LEU A 79 11.69 -2.42 -2.03
N ALA A 80 12.78 -2.36 -1.25
CA ALA A 80 13.02 -1.29 -0.28
C ALA A 80 13.14 0.08 -0.97
N ARG A 81 13.83 0.12 -2.12
CA ARG A 81 13.95 1.33 -2.95
C ARG A 81 12.62 1.78 -3.55
N LEU A 82 11.78 0.84 -4.01
CA LEU A 82 10.42 1.14 -4.48
C LEU A 82 9.53 1.65 -3.33
N ARG A 83 9.61 1.03 -2.14
CA ARG A 83 8.86 1.48 -0.96
C ARG A 83 9.26 2.90 -0.54
N GLY A 84 10.53 3.28 -0.68
CA GLY A 84 11.00 4.65 -0.46
C GLY A 84 10.40 5.69 -1.41
N ILE A 85 10.07 5.31 -2.65
CA ILE A 85 9.40 6.19 -3.63
C ILE A 85 7.93 6.40 -3.24
N PHE A 86 7.27 5.37 -2.72
CA PHE A 86 5.88 5.46 -2.24
C PHE A 86 5.76 5.98 -0.80
N ALA A 87 6.87 6.24 -0.10
CA ALA A 87 6.85 6.78 1.24
C ALA A 87 6.28 8.21 1.23
N PRO A 88 5.38 8.56 2.16
CA PRO A 88 4.64 9.84 2.14
C PRO A 88 5.56 11.08 2.21
N GLY A 89 6.79 10.94 2.71
CA GLY A 89 7.80 12.01 2.77
C GLY A 89 8.56 12.28 1.46
N PHE A 90 8.65 11.30 0.54
CA PHE A 90 9.39 11.46 -0.72
C PHE A 90 8.68 12.45 -1.66
N PHE A 91 7.36 12.37 -1.75
CA PHE A 91 6.55 13.35 -2.47
C PHE A 91 6.42 14.67 -1.71
N ALA A 92 6.41 14.68 -0.38
CA ALA A 92 6.32 15.92 0.41
C ALA A 92 7.55 16.83 0.23
N SER A 93 8.76 16.27 0.25
CA SER A 93 10.02 17.04 0.12
C SER A 93 10.28 17.58 -1.29
N ARG A 94 9.74 16.95 -2.34
CA ARG A 94 9.90 17.41 -3.73
C ARG A 94 8.74 18.28 -4.27
N ARG A 95 7.66 18.45 -3.52
CA ARG A 95 6.51 19.29 -3.91
C ARG A 95 6.87 20.77 -4.09
N ALA A 96 7.80 21.31 -3.30
CA ALA A 96 8.15 22.74 -3.37
C ALA A 96 8.81 23.15 -4.70
N GLY A 97 9.61 22.26 -5.32
CA GLY A 97 10.27 22.55 -6.60
C GLY A 97 9.46 22.17 -7.84
N LEU A 98 8.62 21.14 -7.74
CA LEU A 98 7.88 20.60 -8.89
C LEU A 98 6.64 21.44 -9.23
N VAL A 99 5.96 22.00 -8.21
CA VAL A 99 4.79 22.86 -8.42
C VAL A 99 5.16 24.18 -9.10
N SER A 100 6.32 24.75 -8.79
CA SER A 100 6.77 26.01 -9.44
C SER A 100 7.09 25.79 -10.91
N ALA A 101 7.79 24.71 -11.27
CA ALA A 101 8.08 24.38 -12.66
C ALA A 101 6.80 24.11 -13.49
N MET A 102 5.84 23.39 -12.91
CA MET A 102 4.56 23.09 -13.59
C MET A 102 3.70 24.35 -13.75
N ALA A 103 3.69 25.25 -12.76
CA ALA A 103 2.99 26.54 -12.85
C ALA A 103 3.61 27.44 -13.92
N VAL A 104 4.94 27.48 -14.05
CA VAL A 104 5.62 28.26 -15.10
C VAL A 104 5.29 27.70 -16.49
N LEU A 105 5.29 26.37 -16.67
CA LEU A 105 4.92 25.74 -17.94
C LEU A 105 3.45 25.99 -18.31
N LEU A 106 2.53 25.87 -17.35
CA LEU A 106 1.11 26.15 -17.56
C LEU A 106 0.88 27.64 -17.87
N PHE A 107 1.58 28.55 -17.20
CA PHE A 107 1.46 29.98 -17.45
C PHE A 107 2.02 30.35 -18.83
N ALA A 108 3.18 29.81 -19.20
CA ALA A 108 3.76 29.98 -20.53
C ALA A 108 2.88 29.37 -21.63
N GLY A 109 2.32 28.18 -21.39
CA GLY A 109 1.38 27.52 -22.28
C GLY A 109 0.08 28.31 -22.46
N LEU A 110 -0.48 28.88 -21.38
CA LEU A 110 -1.67 29.72 -21.42
C LEU A 110 -1.43 31.02 -22.19
N LEU A 111 -0.27 31.65 -22.01
CA LEU A 111 0.13 32.84 -22.77
C LEU A 111 0.27 32.53 -24.26
N MET A 112 0.92 31.41 -24.61
CA MET A 112 1.01 30.97 -26.01
C MET A 112 -0.37 30.66 -26.59
N PHE A 113 -1.22 29.91 -25.89
CA PHE A 113 -2.54 29.54 -26.37
C PHE A 113 -3.45 30.76 -26.55
N ARG A 114 -3.36 31.74 -25.65
CA ARG A 114 -4.12 33.00 -25.75
C ARG A 114 -3.59 33.93 -26.84
N SER A 115 -2.30 33.83 -27.20
CA SER A 115 -1.74 34.48 -28.39
C SER A 115 -2.03 33.73 -29.70
N ALA A 116 -2.53 32.49 -29.63
CA ALA A 116 -2.73 31.60 -30.77
C ALA A 116 -4.20 31.37 -31.19
N GLY A 117 -5.20 31.91 -30.49
CA GLY A 117 -6.57 31.99 -31.03
C GLY A 117 -6.66 33.21 -31.96
N THR A 118 -6.97 33.13 -33.25
CA THR A 118 -7.86 32.28 -34.08
C THR A 118 -7.44 32.36 -35.57
N PRO A 119 -7.94 31.56 -36.56
CA PRO A 119 -8.99 30.54 -36.51
C PRO A 119 -8.64 29.18 -37.16
N GLY A 120 -9.44 28.15 -36.82
CA GLY A 120 -9.88 27.08 -37.72
C GLY A 120 -8.85 26.01 -38.11
N GLU A 121 -9.03 24.79 -37.59
CA GLU A 121 -9.10 23.63 -38.49
C GLU A 121 -9.73 22.43 -37.76
N GLU A 122 -10.83 21.96 -38.34
CA GLU A 122 -11.54 20.75 -37.96
C GLU A 122 -10.77 19.57 -38.55
N HIS A 123 -10.49 18.51 -37.78
CA HIS A 123 -10.19 17.21 -38.37
C HIS A 123 -10.75 16.06 -37.52
N PRO A 124 -11.55 15.16 -38.12
CA PRO A 124 -12.35 14.18 -37.42
C PRO A 124 -11.56 12.93 -37.03
N LEU A 125 -12.07 12.28 -35.98
CA LEU A 125 -11.79 10.90 -35.58
C LEU A 125 -11.94 9.92 -36.76
N HIS A 126 -10.89 9.18 -37.10
CA HIS A 126 -10.91 7.74 -37.34
C HIS A 126 -9.50 7.26 -37.70
N ASN A 127 -8.96 6.28 -36.98
CA ASN A 127 -8.10 5.25 -37.55
C ASN A 127 -8.00 4.09 -36.56
N ASN A 128 -8.73 3.02 -36.88
CA ASN A 128 -8.59 1.70 -36.29
C ASN A 128 -7.24 1.12 -36.75
N GLU A 129 -6.20 1.33 -35.94
CA GLU A 129 -4.89 0.72 -36.20
C GLU A 129 -4.91 -0.71 -35.67
N ILE A 130 -5.01 -1.66 -36.59
CA ILE A 130 -4.86 -3.10 -36.33
C ILE A 130 -3.41 -3.34 -35.92
N VAL A 131 -3.13 -3.31 -34.62
CA VAL A 131 -1.83 -3.70 -34.06
C VAL A 131 -1.74 -5.22 -34.09
N ALA A 132 -0.76 -5.73 -34.84
CA ALA A 132 -0.42 -7.14 -34.86
C ALA A 132 -0.01 -7.62 -33.45
N THR A 133 -0.76 -8.57 -32.91
CA THR A 133 -0.49 -9.23 -31.63
C THR A 133 0.88 -9.94 -31.69
N MET A 134 1.89 -9.36 -31.04
CA MET A 134 3.18 -10.02 -30.80
C MET A 134 3.08 -10.78 -29.47
N PRO A 135 3.13 -12.13 -29.48
CA PRO A 135 2.99 -12.93 -28.27
C PRO A 135 4.20 -12.77 -27.33
N GLY A 136 3.94 -12.70 -26.02
CA GLY A 136 4.98 -12.54 -24.99
C GLY A 136 5.13 -11.13 -24.42
N THR A 137 4.24 -10.19 -24.77
CA THR A 137 4.10 -8.91 -24.06
C THR A 137 2.82 -8.92 -23.22
N PRO A 138 2.79 -8.30 -22.02
CA PRO A 138 1.61 -8.32 -21.16
C PRO A 138 0.34 -7.78 -21.84
N VAL A 139 0.48 -6.83 -22.77
CA VAL A 139 -0.65 -6.26 -23.53
C VAL A 139 -1.10 -7.22 -24.64
N GLY A 140 -0.16 -7.89 -25.31
CA GLY A 140 -0.46 -8.90 -26.33
C GLY A 140 -1.13 -10.15 -25.75
N ASP A 141 -0.73 -10.59 -24.56
CA ASP A 141 -1.33 -11.74 -23.88
C ASP A 141 -2.77 -11.43 -23.41
N MET A 142 -3.03 -10.20 -22.96
CA MET A 142 -4.39 -9.75 -22.62
C MET A 142 -5.28 -9.68 -23.86
N GLN A 143 -4.77 -9.13 -24.97
CA GLN A 143 -5.49 -9.13 -26.25
C GLN A 143 -5.73 -10.54 -26.80
N ALA A 144 -4.83 -11.49 -26.55
CA ALA A 144 -5.02 -12.88 -26.96
C ALA A 144 -6.09 -13.58 -26.10
N LEU A 145 -6.14 -13.34 -24.78
CA LEU A 145 -7.19 -13.87 -23.92
C LEU A 145 -8.58 -13.32 -24.28
N ASP A 146 -8.67 -12.02 -24.57
CA ASP A 146 -9.91 -11.34 -24.94
C ASP A 146 -10.52 -11.91 -26.24
N LYS A 147 -9.68 -12.09 -27.27
CA LYS A 147 -10.10 -12.72 -28.54
C LYS A 147 -10.56 -14.17 -28.40
N ASN A 148 -9.95 -14.95 -27.50
CA ASN A 148 -10.39 -16.32 -27.24
C ASN A 148 -11.77 -16.34 -26.53
N TYR A 149 -12.05 -15.38 -25.65
CA TYR A 149 -13.33 -15.25 -24.99
C TYR A 149 -14.48 -14.96 -25.97
N GLU A 150 -14.25 -14.06 -26.94
CA GLU A 150 -15.23 -13.77 -28.00
C GLU A 150 -15.59 -15.01 -28.84
N MET A 151 -14.63 -15.92 -29.07
CA MET A 151 -14.93 -17.19 -29.75
C MET A 151 -15.87 -18.08 -28.92
N TYR A 152 -15.64 -18.19 -27.61
CA TYR A 152 -16.53 -18.97 -26.72
C TYR A 152 -17.93 -18.37 -26.65
N ALA A 153 -18.06 -17.04 -26.65
CA ALA A 153 -19.36 -16.38 -26.68
C ALA A 153 -20.13 -16.61 -28.00
N ASN A 154 -19.44 -16.72 -29.13
CA ASN A 154 -20.07 -17.00 -30.42
C ASN A 154 -20.55 -18.45 -30.56
N PHE A 155 -19.99 -19.41 -29.81
CA PHE A 155 -20.50 -20.78 -29.79
C PHE A 155 -21.90 -20.88 -29.16
N ASP A 156 -22.21 -20.03 -28.18
CA ASP A 156 -23.55 -19.95 -27.56
C ASP A 156 -24.60 -19.46 -28.57
N LEU A 157 -24.22 -18.52 -29.45
CA LEU A 157 -25.06 -18.03 -30.54
C LEU A 157 -25.28 -19.06 -31.66
N LEU A 158 -24.32 -19.98 -31.86
CA LEU A 158 -24.44 -21.05 -32.86
C LEU A 158 -25.35 -22.19 -32.39
N ASP A 159 -25.42 -22.44 -31.08
CA ASP A 159 -26.31 -23.45 -30.50
C ASP A 159 -27.79 -23.04 -30.62
N ASP A 160 -28.08 -21.74 -30.47
CA ASP A 160 -29.41 -21.18 -30.68
C ASP A 160 -29.87 -21.26 -32.15
N ILE A 161 -28.97 -21.08 -33.12
CA ILE A 161 -29.30 -21.21 -34.56
C ILE A 161 -29.51 -22.68 -34.94
N GLY A 162 -28.71 -23.60 -34.40
CA GLY A 162 -28.84 -25.03 -34.66
C GLY A 162 -30.17 -25.64 -34.19
N ASN A 163 -30.81 -25.03 -33.20
CA ASN A 163 -32.10 -25.48 -32.67
C ASN A 163 -33.31 -24.89 -33.43
N THR A 164 -33.10 -23.89 -34.30
CA THR A 164 -34.18 -23.23 -35.05
C THR A 164 -34.50 -23.85 -36.42
N ASP A 165 -33.68 -24.79 -36.92
CA ASP A 165 -33.83 -25.35 -38.27
C ASP A 165 -34.57 -26.70 -38.37
N THR A 166 -35.09 -27.27 -37.28
CA THR A 166 -35.90 -28.52 -37.34
C THR A 166 -37.42 -28.29 -37.27
N GLY A 167 -37.89 -27.08 -37.56
CA GLY A 167 -39.30 -26.70 -37.46
C GLY A 167 -39.92 -26.13 -38.75
N VAL A 168 -39.76 -26.79 -39.90
CA VAL A 168 -40.58 -26.51 -41.10
C VAL A 168 -41.42 -27.73 -41.46
N SER A 169 -42.73 -27.54 -41.31
CA SER A 169 -43.83 -28.43 -41.62
C SER A 169 -43.94 -28.74 -43.12
N ASN A 170 -44.00 -30.04 -43.48
CA ASN A 170 -45.06 -30.66 -44.30
C ASN A 170 -44.84 -32.18 -44.38
#